data_AF-A0AAX3T998-F1
#
_entry.id   AF-A0AAX3T998-F1
#
_cell.length_a   1.000
_cell.length_b   1.000
_cell.length_c   1.000
_cell.angle_alpha   90.00
_cell.angle_beta   90.00
_cell.angle_gamma   90.00
#
_symmetry.space_group_name_H-M   'P 1'
#
loop_
_entity.id
_entity.type
_entity.pdbx_description
1 polymer ?
#
loop_
_entity_poly.entity_id
_entity_poly.type
_entity_poly.pdbx_seq_one_letter_code
_entity_poly.pdbx_strand_id
1 'polypeptide(L)'
;MVHSPRVHAALDVPRPLVVDLGYGARPDTTVEMAERLRAVAPDLEMVGLEIDPARVVEPRAGVRFGLGGFELGGLRPRVVRAFNVLRQYDENEVDDAWARIRGALSPGGVIVEGTCDEIGRRCSWVLLDVDGPVSMTLSWAPEHSDRPSDLAERLPKALIHRNVPGERIHTLLTLADQCWDIAAPLAPYGPRARWVHALGLLRDRGVDCEMPRRRLSDNVLTVPWETVAPAG
;
A
#
# COMPACT_ATOMS: atom_id res chain seq x y z
N MET A 1 2.23 -1.83 5.75
CA MET A 1 2.40 -0.52 6.43
C MET A 1 3.17 -0.59 7.75
N VAL A 2 2.67 -1.23 8.81
CA VAL A 2 3.33 -1.25 10.15
C VAL A 2 4.76 -1.77 10.13
N HIS A 3 5.14 -2.55 9.12
CA HIS A 3 6.47 -3.16 9.01
C HIS A 3 7.38 -2.49 7.98
N SER A 4 6.93 -1.40 7.36
CA SER A 4 7.76 -0.62 6.45
C SER A 4 8.77 0.21 7.25
N PRO A 5 10.08 0.08 7.00
CA PRO A 5 11.09 0.90 7.67
C PRO A 5 10.86 2.40 7.51
N ARG A 6 10.35 2.83 6.34
CA ARG A 6 10.04 4.24 6.05
C ARG A 6 8.84 4.74 6.84
N VAL A 7 7.80 3.92 7.01
CA VAL A 7 6.66 4.25 7.88
C VAL A 7 7.11 4.34 9.33
N HIS A 8 7.95 3.41 9.80
CA HIS A 8 8.54 3.50 11.14
C HIS A 8 9.33 4.79 11.35
N ALA A 9 10.21 5.14 10.40
CA ALA A 9 10.98 6.39 10.47
C ALA A 9 10.08 7.64 10.44
N ALA A 10 9.00 7.61 9.66
CA ALA A 10 8.02 8.70 9.67
C ALA A 10 7.32 8.85 11.04
N LEU A 11 7.08 7.75 11.74
CA LEU A 11 6.45 7.75 13.06
C LEU A 11 7.42 8.06 14.22
N ASP A 12 8.73 8.04 13.99
CA ASP A 12 9.77 8.28 15.01
C ASP A 12 9.94 9.78 15.33
N VAL A 13 8.86 10.39 15.81
CA VAL A 13 8.80 11.77 16.31
C VAL A 13 7.84 11.84 17.50
N PRO A 14 7.92 12.85 18.37
CA PRO A 14 6.93 13.04 19.42
C PRO A 14 5.53 13.26 18.83
N ARG A 15 4.53 12.48 19.31
CA ARG A 15 3.11 12.59 18.93
C ARG A 15 2.88 12.70 17.40
N PRO A 16 3.27 11.68 16.61
CA PRO A 16 3.11 11.73 15.17
C PRO A 16 1.62 11.76 14.80
N LEU A 17 1.26 12.62 13.84
CA LEU A 17 -0.09 12.64 13.27
C LEU A 17 -0.19 11.67 12.09
N VAL A 18 -1.17 10.77 12.14
CA VAL A 18 -1.52 9.83 11.09
C VAL A 18 -2.92 10.14 10.57
N VAL A 19 -3.07 10.15 9.24
CA VAL A 19 -4.34 10.38 8.56
C VAL A 19 -4.72 9.14 7.74
N ASP A 20 -5.96 8.67 7.92
CA ASP A 20 -6.63 7.77 6.98
C ASP A 20 -7.54 8.60 6.09
N LEU A 21 -7.17 8.77 4.83
CA LEU A 21 -7.90 9.56 3.85
C LEU A 21 -8.93 8.68 3.13
N GLY A 22 -10.20 9.08 3.18
CA GLY A 22 -11.30 8.36 2.55
C GLY A 22 -11.60 7.04 3.26
N TYR A 23 -11.90 7.09 4.57
CA TYR A 23 -12.21 5.87 5.33
C TYR A 23 -13.53 5.20 4.90
N GLY A 24 -14.36 5.88 4.10
CA GLY A 24 -15.54 5.30 3.47
C GLY A 24 -16.73 5.20 4.41
N ALA A 25 -17.59 4.20 4.18
CA ALA A 25 -18.87 4.10 4.88
C ALA A 25 -18.76 3.71 6.37
N ARG A 26 -17.63 3.12 6.78
CA ARG A 26 -17.43 2.65 8.16
C ARG A 26 -16.00 2.95 8.63
N PRO A 27 -15.83 3.41 9.88
CA PRO A 27 -14.52 3.81 10.41
C PRO A 27 -13.70 2.63 10.96
N ASP A 28 -14.19 1.39 10.88
CA ASP A 28 -13.59 0.25 11.58
C ASP A 28 -12.12 0.02 11.18
N THR A 29 -11.81 0.08 9.89
CA THR A 29 -10.43 -0.02 9.38
C THR A 29 -9.52 1.07 9.95
N THR A 30 -10.01 2.30 10.07
CA THR A 30 -9.27 3.43 10.64
C THR A 30 -8.96 3.19 12.11
N VAL A 31 -9.94 2.66 12.87
CA VAL A 31 -9.78 2.33 14.29
C VAL A 31 -8.81 1.17 14.49
N GLU A 32 -8.96 0.08 13.73
CA GLU A 32 -8.04 -1.06 13.78
C GLU A 32 -6.61 -0.64 13.40
N MET A 33 -6.47 0.26 12.42
CA MET A 33 -5.18 0.81 12.05
C MET A 33 -4.56 1.61 13.19
N ALA A 34 -5.34 2.44 13.88
CA ALA A 34 -4.89 3.21 15.03
C ALA A 34 -4.35 2.30 16.14
N GLU A 35 -5.09 1.23 16.46
CA GLU A 35 -4.68 0.22 17.45
C GLU A 35 -3.35 -0.44 17.06
N ARG A 36 -3.23 -0.90 15.81
CA ARG A 36 -2.01 -1.56 15.31
C ARG A 36 -0.79 -0.63 15.29
N LEU A 37 -0.98 0.64 14.90
CA LEU A 37 0.11 1.61 14.87
C LEU A 37 0.54 2.07 16.26
N ARG A 38 -0.38 2.11 17.24
CA ARG A 38 -0.05 2.44 18.64
C ARG A 38 0.86 1.41 19.30
N ALA A 39 0.91 0.18 18.78
CA ALA A 39 1.90 -0.81 19.22
C ALA A 39 3.36 -0.40 18.92
N VAL A 40 3.59 0.52 17.96
CA VAL A 40 4.92 1.01 17.58
C VAL A 40 5.12 2.50 17.80
N ALA A 41 4.03 3.28 17.87
CA ALA A 41 4.04 4.71 18.21
C ALA A 41 2.90 5.01 19.20
N PRO A 42 3.08 4.74 20.50
CA PRO A 42 1.99 4.78 21.49
C PRO A 42 1.25 6.13 21.57
N ASP A 43 1.98 7.23 21.38
CA ASP A 43 1.46 8.59 21.49
C ASP A 43 0.92 9.15 20.16
N LEU A 44 0.74 8.33 19.12
CA LEU A 44 0.26 8.81 17.83
C LEU A 44 -1.15 9.40 17.92
N GLU A 45 -1.34 10.50 17.20
CA GLU A 45 -2.66 11.05 16.92
C GLU A 45 -3.21 10.48 15.62
N MET A 46 -4.47 10.05 15.64
CA MET A 46 -5.11 9.44 14.48
C MET A 46 -6.33 10.25 14.04
N VAL A 47 -6.39 10.57 12.74
CA VAL A 47 -7.55 11.22 12.13
C VAL A 47 -8.04 10.43 10.91
N GLY A 48 -9.33 10.10 10.87
CA GLY A 48 -10.00 9.66 9.66
C GLY A 48 -10.64 10.84 8.94
N LEU A 49 -10.31 11.05 7.67
CA LEU A 49 -10.92 12.09 6.84
C LEU A 49 -11.85 11.46 5.80
N GLU A 50 -12.99 12.11 5.58
CA GLU A 50 -13.95 11.73 4.55
C GLU A 50 -14.42 12.99 3.80
N ILE A 51 -14.71 12.87 2.50
CA ILE A 51 -15.12 14.00 1.67
C ILE A 51 -16.63 14.24 1.73
N ASP A 52 -17.41 13.18 2.00
CA ASP A 52 -18.86 13.26 2.18
C ASP A 52 -19.17 13.65 3.63
N PRO A 53 -19.71 14.86 3.89
CA PRO A 53 -20.03 15.31 5.24
C PRO A 53 -21.05 14.41 5.94
N ALA A 54 -21.93 13.72 5.20
CA ALA A 54 -22.92 12.82 5.78
C ALA A 54 -22.31 11.52 6.32
N ARG A 55 -21.08 11.19 5.92
CA ARG A 55 -20.34 10.01 6.41
C ARG A 55 -19.43 10.31 7.58
N VAL A 56 -19.26 11.58 7.94
CA VAL A 56 -18.43 11.97 9.09
C VAL A 56 -19.06 11.43 10.37
N VAL A 57 -18.32 10.56 11.07
CA VAL A 57 -18.75 9.95 12.32
C VAL A 57 -18.18 10.66 13.56
N GLU A 58 -18.76 10.38 14.72
CA GLU A 58 -18.22 10.87 16.01
C GLU A 58 -16.89 10.18 16.37
N PRO A 59 -16.03 10.83 17.18
CA PRO A 59 -14.78 10.24 17.66
C PRO A 59 -14.98 8.86 18.32
N ARG A 60 -14.09 7.91 18.02
CA ARG A 60 -14.17 6.52 18.50
C ARG A 60 -12.79 5.95 18.78
N ALA A 61 -12.61 5.26 19.91
CA ALA A 61 -11.36 4.56 20.27
C ALA A 61 -10.09 5.44 20.15
N GLY A 62 -10.19 6.71 20.54
CA GLY A 62 -9.10 7.68 20.44
C GLY A 62 -8.76 8.11 19.02
N VAL A 63 -9.64 7.87 18.04
CA VAL A 63 -9.56 8.38 16.67
C VAL A 63 -10.52 9.55 16.53
N ARG A 64 -10.05 10.65 15.95
CA ARG A 64 -10.88 11.79 15.54
C ARG A 64 -11.32 11.59 14.09
N PHE A 65 -12.51 12.06 13.74
CA PHE A 65 -12.99 12.04 12.36
C PHE A 65 -13.36 13.45 11.92
N GLY A 66 -13.21 13.74 10.63
CA GLY A 66 -13.49 15.07 10.10
C GLY A 66 -13.66 15.09 8.59
N LEU A 67 -14.07 16.26 8.10
CA LEU A 67 -14.19 16.53 6.67
C LEU A 67 -12.83 16.84 6.08
N GLY A 68 -12.46 16.18 4.98
CA GLY A 68 -11.25 16.50 4.24
C GLY A 68 -11.04 15.61 3.02
N GLY A 69 -10.46 16.19 1.97
CA GLY A 69 -9.97 15.51 0.78
C GLY A 69 -8.44 15.56 0.69
N PHE A 70 -7.92 15.76 -0.52
CA PHE A 70 -6.47 15.76 -0.77
C PHE A 70 -5.70 16.90 -0.09
N GLU A 71 -6.37 17.96 0.36
CA GLU A 71 -5.80 18.99 1.23
C GLU A 71 -5.71 18.59 2.71
N LEU A 72 -6.13 17.36 3.04
CA LEU A 72 -6.06 16.73 4.36
C LEU A 72 -6.76 17.54 5.46
N GLY A 73 -7.82 18.29 5.13
CA GLY A 73 -8.50 19.17 6.08
C GLY A 73 -7.58 20.24 6.69
N GLY A 74 -6.51 20.61 5.99
CA GLY A 74 -5.48 21.55 6.46
C GLY A 74 -4.47 20.93 7.44
N LEU A 75 -4.57 19.63 7.73
CA LEU A 75 -3.63 18.93 8.60
C LEU A 75 -2.24 18.80 7.94
N ARG A 76 -1.25 18.48 8.78
CA ARG A 76 0.13 18.17 8.36
C ARG A 76 0.59 16.85 8.97
N PRO A 77 0.22 15.69 8.41
CA PRO A 77 0.55 14.40 8.97
C PRO A 77 1.97 13.91 8.61
N ARG A 78 2.46 12.96 9.41
CA ARG A 78 3.66 12.15 9.16
C ARG A 78 3.36 10.95 8.28
N VAL A 79 2.16 10.38 8.36
CA VAL A 79 1.74 9.24 7.55
C VAL A 79 0.33 9.49 7.04
N VAL A 80 0.13 9.32 5.74
CA VAL A 80 -1.20 9.29 5.12
C VAL A 80 -1.43 7.89 4.55
N ARG A 81 -2.54 7.25 4.91
CA ARG A 81 -3.07 6.09 4.18
C ARG A 81 -4.17 6.58 3.26
N ALA A 82 -4.15 6.17 1.99
CA ALA A 82 -5.20 6.48 1.02
C ALA A 82 -5.52 5.22 0.20
N PHE A 83 -6.26 4.29 0.81
CA PHE A 83 -6.64 3.04 0.14
C PHE A 83 -8.00 3.16 -0.52
N ASN A 84 -8.10 2.67 -1.76
CA ASN A 84 -9.33 2.65 -2.55
C ASN A 84 -9.89 4.04 -2.91
N VAL A 85 -9.13 5.11 -2.64
CA VAL A 85 -9.52 6.51 -2.87
C VAL A 85 -9.44 6.86 -4.35
N LEU A 86 -8.32 6.57 -5.00
CA LEU A 86 -8.04 7.02 -6.37
C LEU A 86 -8.68 6.15 -7.47
N ARG A 87 -9.43 5.09 -7.11
CA ARG A 87 -9.93 4.10 -8.09
C ARG A 87 -10.88 4.70 -9.14
N GLN A 88 -11.62 5.73 -8.76
CA GLN A 88 -12.62 6.38 -9.62
C GLN A 88 -12.06 7.59 -10.39
N TYR A 89 -10.82 7.99 -10.11
CA TYR A 89 -10.17 9.09 -10.81
C TYR A 89 -9.59 8.62 -12.14
N ASP A 90 -9.38 9.55 -13.06
CA ASP A 90 -8.65 9.30 -14.30
C ASP A 90 -7.16 9.13 -14.03
N GLU A 91 -6.47 8.42 -14.94
CA GLU A 91 -5.05 8.11 -14.77
C GLU A 91 -4.18 9.37 -14.70
N ASN A 92 -4.50 10.39 -15.50
CA ASN A 92 -3.81 11.68 -15.51
C ASN A 92 -4.08 12.53 -14.26
N GLU A 93 -5.05 12.18 -13.41
CA GLU A 93 -5.34 12.89 -12.16
C GLU A 93 -4.52 12.36 -10.97
N VAL A 94 -3.87 11.19 -11.12
CA VAL A 94 -3.14 10.55 -10.02
C VAL A 94 -1.96 11.39 -9.55
N ASP A 95 -1.17 11.93 -10.49
CA ASP A 95 0.01 12.75 -10.17
C ASP A 95 -0.37 14.05 -9.45
N ASP A 96 -1.46 14.70 -9.87
CA ASP A 96 -1.99 15.91 -9.23
C ASP A 96 -2.52 15.63 -7.82
N ALA A 97 -3.24 14.52 -7.64
CA ALA A 97 -3.71 14.07 -6.33
C ALA A 97 -2.52 13.77 -5.40
N TRP A 98 -1.52 13.04 -5.89
CA TRP A 98 -0.28 12.78 -5.14
C TRP A 98 0.47 14.05 -4.79
N ALA A 99 0.62 15.00 -5.72
CA ALA A 99 1.28 16.29 -5.46
C ALA A 99 0.55 17.07 -4.35
N ARG A 100 -0.78 17.11 -4.38
CA ARG A 100 -1.59 17.81 -3.37
C ARG A 100 -1.46 17.19 -1.98
N ILE A 101 -1.53 15.87 -1.87
CA ILE A 101 -1.35 15.17 -0.58
C ILE A 101 0.09 15.35 -0.07
N ARG A 102 1.10 15.20 -0.95
CA ARG A 102 2.52 15.37 -0.59
C ARG A 102 2.82 16.77 -0.09
N GLY A 103 2.24 17.80 -0.72
CA GLY A 103 2.39 19.20 -0.30
C GLY A 103 1.82 19.50 1.09
N ALA A 104 0.97 18.62 1.63
CA ALA A 104 0.43 18.71 2.97
C ALA A 104 1.17 17.84 4.00
N LEU A 105 2.22 17.10 3.63
CA LEU A 105 2.98 16.30 4.61
C LEU A 105 3.86 17.17 5.52
N SER A 106 4.09 16.71 6.74
CA SER A 106 5.21 17.21 7.55
C SER A 106 6.57 16.73 6.99
N PRO A 107 7.70 17.43 7.25
CA PRO A 107 9.00 17.08 6.70
C PRO A 107 9.48 15.66 7.05
N GLY A 108 9.60 14.76 6.08
CA GLY A 108 9.90 13.33 6.32
C GLY A 108 8.66 12.45 6.51
N GLY A 109 7.49 12.97 6.16
CA GLY A 109 6.26 12.20 6.08
C GLY A 109 6.17 11.34 4.82
N VAL A 110 5.24 10.40 4.82
CA VAL A 110 5.02 9.43 3.73
C VAL A 110 3.54 9.22 3.44
N ILE A 111 3.24 8.74 2.23
CA ILE A 111 1.91 8.32 1.78
C ILE A 111 1.97 6.82 1.47
N VAL A 112 0.96 6.09 1.91
CA VAL A 112 0.67 4.72 1.48
C VAL A 112 -0.63 4.76 0.69
N GLU A 113 -0.52 4.93 -0.62
CA GLU A 113 -1.65 4.94 -1.56
C GLU A 113 -1.83 3.54 -2.14
N GLY A 114 -3.04 3.01 -2.17
CA GLY A 114 -3.22 1.65 -2.65
C GLY A 114 -4.65 1.25 -2.91
N THR A 115 -4.80 0.00 -3.33
CA THR A 115 -6.07 -0.64 -3.60
C THR A 115 -6.13 -1.99 -2.89
N CYS A 116 -7.31 -2.35 -2.40
CA CYS A 116 -7.57 -3.68 -1.88
C CYS A 116 -8.96 -4.20 -2.28
N ASP A 117 -9.12 -5.51 -2.24
CA ASP A 117 -10.44 -6.16 -2.25
C ASP A 117 -11.22 -5.87 -0.96
N GLU A 118 -12.48 -6.28 -0.93
CA GLU A 118 -13.46 -5.91 0.11
C GLU A 118 -13.05 -6.38 1.51
N ILE A 119 -12.30 -7.47 1.58
CA ILE A 119 -11.88 -8.13 2.82
C ILE A 119 -10.36 -8.06 3.06
N GLY A 120 -9.63 -7.33 2.20
CA GLY A 120 -8.19 -7.09 2.35
C GLY A 120 -7.30 -8.31 2.09
N ARG A 121 -7.77 -9.34 1.36
CA ARG A 121 -6.98 -10.51 0.98
C ARG A 121 -6.08 -10.26 -0.23
N ARG A 122 -6.36 -9.24 -1.04
CA ARG A 122 -5.52 -8.83 -2.16
C ARG A 122 -5.35 -7.33 -2.08
N CYS A 123 -4.14 -6.91 -1.78
CA CYS A 123 -3.78 -5.52 -1.61
C CYS A 123 -2.58 -5.20 -2.48
N SER A 124 -2.56 -3.98 -3.00
CA SER A 124 -1.35 -3.41 -3.54
C SER A 124 -1.26 -1.93 -3.21
N TRP A 125 -0.04 -1.42 -3.06
CA TRP A 125 0.16 -0.01 -2.70
C TRP A 125 1.49 0.53 -3.19
N VAL A 126 1.48 1.82 -3.51
CA VAL A 126 2.66 2.65 -3.70
C VAL A 126 2.99 3.33 -2.37
N LEU A 127 4.25 3.26 -1.97
CA LEU A 127 4.78 4.14 -0.94
C LEU A 127 5.35 5.39 -1.62
N LEU A 128 4.90 6.57 -1.19
CA LEU A 128 5.48 7.84 -1.59
C LEU A 128 6.14 8.53 -0.39
N ASP A 129 7.23 9.24 -0.64
CA ASP A 129 7.75 10.25 0.26
C ASP A 129 7.53 11.65 -0.32
N VAL A 130 8.22 12.64 0.24
CA VAL A 130 8.11 14.04 -0.20
C VAL A 130 8.59 14.24 -1.64
N ASP A 131 9.54 13.43 -2.12
CA ASP A 131 10.13 13.56 -3.44
C ASP A 131 9.33 12.81 -4.51
N GLY A 132 8.64 11.72 -4.13
CA GLY A 132 7.78 11.00 -5.04
C GLY A 132 7.54 9.54 -4.66
N PRO A 133 7.07 8.71 -5.60
CA PRO A 133 6.92 7.28 -5.38
C PRO A 133 8.28 6.59 -5.21
N VAL A 134 8.32 5.71 -4.22
CA VAL A 134 9.55 5.04 -3.73
C VAL A 134 9.50 3.56 -4.00
N SER A 135 8.38 2.91 -3.71
CA SER A 135 8.23 1.47 -3.88
C SER A 135 6.81 1.09 -4.22
N MET A 136 6.69 -0.06 -4.87
CA MET A 136 5.43 -0.75 -5.12
C MET A 136 5.42 -2.04 -4.32
N THR A 137 4.31 -2.31 -3.62
CA THR A 137 4.12 -3.55 -2.88
C THR A 137 2.84 -4.26 -3.32
N LEU A 138 2.94 -5.56 -3.50
CA LEU A 138 1.83 -6.50 -3.70
C LEU A 138 1.76 -7.40 -2.46
N SER A 139 0.57 -7.58 -1.89
CA SER A 139 0.35 -8.40 -0.70
C SER A 139 -0.94 -9.20 -0.85
N TRP A 140 -0.86 -10.52 -0.63
CA TRP A 140 -2.04 -11.36 -0.72
C TRP A 140 -2.08 -12.52 0.26
N ALA A 141 -3.30 -12.89 0.61
CA ALA A 141 -3.59 -14.09 1.38
C ALA A 141 -3.16 -15.31 0.56
N PRO A 142 -2.25 -16.17 1.07
CA PRO A 142 -1.61 -17.22 0.28
C PRO A 142 -2.58 -18.29 -0.28
N GLU A 143 -3.77 -18.41 0.30
CA GLU A 143 -4.79 -19.42 -0.03
C GLU A 143 -5.89 -18.87 -0.95
N HIS A 144 -5.83 -17.59 -1.32
CA HIS A 144 -6.93 -16.91 -2.04
C HIS A 144 -6.46 -16.30 -3.38
N SER A 145 -5.33 -16.75 -3.89
CA SER A 145 -4.84 -16.44 -5.24
C SER A 145 -4.18 -17.68 -5.82
N ASP A 146 -4.43 -17.95 -7.09
CA ASP A 146 -3.84 -19.08 -7.81
C ASP A 146 -2.42 -18.76 -8.27
N ARG A 147 -2.19 -17.48 -8.61
CA ARG A 147 -0.90 -16.95 -9.07
C ARG A 147 -0.68 -15.49 -8.65
N PRO A 148 0.57 -15.01 -8.64
CA PRO A 148 0.88 -13.61 -8.32
C PRO A 148 0.14 -12.58 -9.18
N SER A 149 -0.04 -12.84 -10.48
CA SER A 149 -0.70 -11.89 -11.40
C SER A 149 -2.19 -11.68 -11.14
N ASP A 150 -2.84 -12.50 -10.31
CA ASP A 150 -4.23 -12.27 -9.87
C ASP A 150 -4.40 -10.92 -9.14
N LEU A 151 -3.31 -10.32 -8.66
CA LEU A 151 -3.32 -9.00 -8.03
C LEU A 151 -3.41 -7.84 -9.05
N ALA A 152 -3.31 -8.12 -10.36
CA ALA A 152 -3.39 -7.10 -11.41
C ALA A 152 -4.67 -6.25 -11.29
N GLU A 153 -5.81 -6.87 -10.97
CA GLU A 153 -7.10 -6.19 -10.79
C GLU A 153 -7.11 -5.22 -9.59
N ARG A 154 -6.13 -5.35 -8.69
CA ARG A 154 -5.96 -4.52 -7.48
C ARG A 154 -4.75 -3.60 -7.59
N LEU A 155 -4.18 -3.40 -8.77
CA LEU A 155 -3.13 -2.40 -8.95
C LEU A 155 -3.68 -0.98 -8.66
N PRO A 156 -2.84 -0.06 -8.16
CA PRO A 156 -3.23 1.33 -7.96
C PRO A 156 -3.50 1.99 -9.32
N LYS A 157 -4.24 3.10 -9.31
CA LYS A 157 -4.68 3.73 -10.56
C LYS A 157 -3.53 4.10 -11.50
N ALA A 158 -2.36 4.45 -10.93
CA ALA A 158 -1.12 4.71 -11.67
C ALA A 158 -0.59 3.53 -12.50
N LEU A 159 -1.01 2.28 -12.21
CA LEU A 159 -0.45 1.08 -12.83
C LEU A 159 -1.49 0.15 -13.46
N ILE A 160 -2.76 0.21 -13.05
CA ILE A 160 -3.76 -0.80 -13.45
C ILE A 160 -3.97 -0.86 -14.97
N HIS A 161 -4.04 0.30 -15.64
CA HIS A 161 -4.19 0.38 -17.10
C HIS A 161 -2.88 0.15 -17.86
N ARG A 162 -1.75 0.17 -17.14
CA ARG A 162 -0.41 -0.11 -17.66
C ARG A 162 -0.05 -1.59 -17.57
N ASN A 163 -0.93 -2.44 -17.08
CA ASN A 163 -0.68 -3.89 -17.08
C ASN A 163 -0.90 -4.51 -18.47
N VAL A 164 -0.10 -4.09 -19.45
CA VAL A 164 -0.12 -4.55 -20.84
C VAL A 164 1.28 -4.92 -21.33
N PRO A 165 1.43 -5.80 -22.34
CA PRO A 165 2.75 -6.15 -22.89
C PRO A 165 3.57 -4.91 -23.29
N GLY A 166 4.84 -4.90 -22.90
CA GLY A 166 5.76 -3.77 -23.10
C GLY A 166 5.94 -2.88 -21.87
N GLU A 167 4.98 -2.88 -20.95
CA GLU A 167 5.07 -2.14 -19.69
C GLU A 167 5.82 -2.93 -18.61
N ARG A 168 6.46 -2.20 -17.70
CA ARG A 168 7.31 -2.80 -16.66
C ARG A 168 6.51 -3.59 -15.64
N ILE A 169 5.34 -3.10 -15.21
CA ILE A 169 4.46 -3.81 -14.28
C ILE A 169 3.97 -5.15 -14.86
N HIS A 170 3.60 -5.18 -16.14
CA HIS A 170 3.23 -6.41 -16.82
C HIS A 170 4.39 -7.41 -16.88
N THR A 171 5.60 -6.93 -17.16
CA THR A 171 6.82 -7.73 -17.16
C THR A 171 7.08 -8.33 -15.79
N LEU A 172 6.95 -7.54 -14.71
CA LEU A 172 7.14 -8.00 -13.34
C LEU A 172 6.13 -9.10 -12.97
N LEU A 173 4.84 -8.91 -13.24
CA LEU A 173 3.80 -9.89 -12.91
C LEU A 173 3.96 -11.19 -13.71
N THR A 174 4.28 -11.08 -15.00
CA THR A 174 4.59 -12.24 -15.86
C THR A 174 5.78 -13.03 -15.30
N LEU A 175 6.82 -12.33 -14.85
CA LEU A 175 8.01 -12.97 -14.30
C LEU A 175 7.73 -13.63 -12.95
N ALA A 176 6.93 -12.99 -12.09
CA ALA A 176 6.49 -13.54 -10.82
C ALA A 176 5.69 -14.84 -11.01
N ASP A 177 4.78 -14.88 -12.00
CA ASP A 177 4.04 -16.10 -12.36
C ASP A 177 4.98 -17.23 -12.81
N GLN A 178 5.96 -16.93 -13.68
CA GLN A 178 6.93 -17.93 -14.12
C GLN A 178 7.74 -18.51 -12.95
N CYS A 179 8.19 -17.65 -12.02
CA CYS A 179 8.89 -18.09 -10.82
C CYS A 179 7.99 -18.91 -9.89
N TRP A 180 6.71 -18.56 -9.78
CA TRP A 180 5.72 -19.33 -9.04
C TRP A 180 5.48 -20.72 -9.65
N ASP A 181 5.40 -20.83 -10.97
CA ASP A 181 5.23 -22.08 -11.71
C ASP A 181 6.46 -22.99 -11.56
N ILE A 182 7.66 -22.44 -11.64
CA ILE A 182 8.91 -23.19 -11.38
C ILE A 182 8.93 -23.72 -9.94
N ALA A 183 8.40 -22.96 -8.98
CA ALA A 183 8.30 -23.36 -7.59
C ALA A 183 7.19 -24.39 -7.31
N ALA A 184 6.41 -24.84 -8.31
CA ALA A 184 5.31 -25.79 -8.13
C ALA A 184 5.65 -27.06 -7.33
N PRO A 185 6.85 -27.68 -7.43
CA PRO A 185 7.22 -28.83 -6.61
C PRO A 185 7.18 -28.57 -5.10
N LEU A 186 7.18 -27.30 -4.66
CA LEU A 186 7.10 -26.93 -3.25
C LEU A 186 5.65 -26.76 -2.74
N ALA A 187 4.63 -26.96 -3.59
CA ALA A 187 3.23 -26.89 -3.18
C ALA A 187 2.86 -27.73 -1.94
N PRO A 188 3.40 -28.97 -1.72
CA PRO A 188 3.13 -29.74 -0.51
C PRO A 188 3.59 -29.08 0.79
N TYR A 189 4.55 -28.14 0.73
CA TYR A 189 5.02 -27.37 1.89
C TYR A 189 4.19 -26.10 2.14
N GLY A 190 3.14 -25.89 1.34
CA GLY A 190 2.21 -24.78 1.45
C GLY A 190 2.60 -23.54 0.63
N PRO A 191 1.63 -22.65 0.37
CA PRO A 191 1.78 -21.53 -0.56
C PRO A 191 2.82 -20.50 -0.10
N ARG A 192 3.04 -20.36 1.21
CA ARG A 192 4.08 -19.45 1.75
C ARG A 192 5.49 -19.95 1.47
N ALA A 193 5.75 -21.24 1.69
CA ALA A 193 7.06 -21.83 1.41
C ALA A 193 7.36 -21.79 -0.10
N ARG A 194 6.34 -22.10 -0.91
CA ARG A 194 6.41 -21.95 -2.37
C ARG A 194 6.74 -20.50 -2.77
N TRP A 195 6.07 -19.50 -2.16
CA TRP A 195 6.30 -18.09 -2.49
C TRP A 195 7.71 -17.62 -2.13
N VAL A 196 8.22 -18.01 -0.95
CA VAL A 196 9.60 -17.65 -0.54
C VAL A 196 10.63 -18.14 -1.56
N HIS A 197 10.43 -19.35 -2.10
CA HIS A 197 11.30 -19.87 -3.17
C HIS A 197 11.12 -19.12 -4.49
N ALA A 198 9.87 -18.88 -4.92
CA ALA A 198 9.57 -18.11 -6.12
C ALA A 198 10.17 -16.69 -6.07
N LEU A 199 10.09 -16.02 -4.92
CA LEU A 199 10.70 -14.72 -4.70
C LEU A 199 12.24 -14.78 -4.79
N GLY A 200 12.85 -15.85 -4.29
CA GLY A 200 14.28 -16.12 -4.49
C GLY A 200 14.65 -16.22 -5.97
N LEU A 201 13.88 -16.99 -6.75
CA LEU A 201 14.07 -17.10 -8.21
C LEU A 201 13.89 -15.75 -8.92
N LEU A 202 12.92 -14.93 -8.49
CA LEU A 202 12.66 -13.62 -9.05
C LEU A 202 13.88 -12.70 -8.87
N ARG A 203 14.48 -12.72 -7.67
CA ARG A 203 15.72 -12.00 -7.37
C ARG A 203 16.91 -12.52 -8.16
N ASP A 204 17.04 -13.84 -8.31
CA ASP A 204 18.13 -14.45 -9.08
C ASP A 204 18.05 -14.08 -10.58
N ARG A 205 16.86 -13.69 -11.05
CA ARG A 205 16.62 -13.13 -12.40
C ARG A 205 16.85 -11.62 -12.49
N GLY A 206 17.36 -10.98 -11.44
CA GLY A 206 17.77 -9.58 -11.44
C GLY A 206 16.69 -8.58 -11.02
N VAL A 207 15.54 -9.05 -10.50
CA VAL A 207 14.56 -8.13 -9.90
C VAL A 207 15.02 -7.73 -8.51
N ASP A 208 15.20 -6.43 -8.29
CA ASP A 208 15.46 -5.89 -6.96
C ASP A 208 14.18 -5.95 -6.11
N CYS A 209 14.00 -7.05 -5.39
CA CYS A 209 12.85 -7.27 -4.54
C CYS A 209 13.26 -7.45 -3.07
N GLU A 210 12.47 -6.86 -2.17
CA GLU A 210 12.73 -6.99 -0.74
C GLU A 210 12.46 -8.42 -0.26
N MET A 211 13.44 -9.02 0.40
CA MET A 211 13.27 -10.32 1.04
C MET A 211 12.70 -10.15 2.47
N PRO A 212 11.55 -10.75 2.80
CA PRO A 212 11.02 -10.69 4.15
C PRO A 212 12.01 -11.27 5.16
N ARG A 213 12.45 -10.45 6.13
CA ARG A 213 13.36 -10.89 7.21
C ARG A 213 12.68 -11.75 8.29
N ARG A 214 11.35 -11.83 8.25
CA ARG A 214 10.50 -12.56 9.21
C ARG A 214 9.36 -13.24 8.48
N ARG A 215 8.74 -14.21 9.14
CA ARG A 215 7.52 -14.85 8.61
C ARG A 215 6.37 -13.84 8.60
N LEU A 216 5.72 -13.73 7.45
CA LEU A 216 4.51 -12.93 7.26
C LEU A 216 3.31 -13.86 7.10
N SER A 217 2.13 -13.40 7.51
CA SER A 217 0.87 -14.10 7.26
C SER A 217 0.56 -14.14 5.77
N ASP A 218 0.92 -13.07 5.05
CA ASP A 218 0.66 -12.89 3.64
C ASP A 218 1.90 -13.15 2.80
N ASN A 219 1.68 -13.49 1.53
CA ASN A 219 2.73 -13.40 0.52
C ASN A 219 2.91 -11.94 0.14
N VAL A 220 4.16 -11.50 0.01
CA VAL A 220 4.49 -10.10 -0.28
C VAL A 220 5.57 -10.04 -1.37
N LEU A 221 5.40 -9.11 -2.31
CA LEU A 221 6.41 -8.67 -3.27
C LEU A 221 6.54 -7.15 -3.15
N THR A 222 7.68 -6.67 -2.65
CA THR A 222 8.02 -5.24 -2.67
C THR A 222 9.18 -5.01 -3.63
N VAL A 223 9.05 -4.04 -4.52
CA VAL A 223 10.11 -3.60 -5.45
C VAL A 223 10.24 -2.08 -5.40
N PRO A 224 11.43 -1.52 -5.71
CA PRO A 224 11.58 -0.10 -5.97
C PRO A 224 10.63 0.39 -7.06
N TRP A 225 10.14 1.63 -6.95
CA TRP A 225 9.15 2.17 -7.88
C TRP A 225 9.62 2.14 -9.33
N GLU A 226 10.90 2.41 -9.59
CA GLU A 226 11.50 2.39 -10.93
C GLU A 226 11.37 1.03 -11.63
N THR A 227 11.19 -0.06 -10.87
CA THR A 227 10.97 -1.41 -11.41
C THR A 227 9.62 -1.52 -12.11
N VAL A 228 8.64 -0.67 -11.76
CA VAL A 228 7.27 -0.73 -12.28
C VAL A 228 6.77 0.59 -12.85
N ALA A 229 7.53 1.67 -12.72
CA ALA A 229 7.17 2.99 -13.24
C ALA A 229 6.74 2.89 -14.72
N PRO A 230 5.62 3.53 -15.12
CA PRO A 230 5.16 3.51 -16.50
C PRO A 230 6.27 3.89 -17.47
N ALA A 231 6.36 3.17 -18.60
CA ALA A 231 7.18 3.63 -19.70
C ALA A 231 6.55 4.93 -20.25
N GLY A 232 7.36 5.98 -20.39
CA GLY A 232 6.90 7.27 -20.91
C GLY A 232 6.37 7.22 -22.34
#